data_AF-A0A946UN96-F1
#
_entry.id   AF-A0A946UN96-F1
#
_cell.length_a   1.000
_cell.length_b   1.000
_cell.length_c   1.000
_cell.angle_alpha   90.00
_cell.angle_beta   90.00
_cell.angle_gamma   90.00
#
_symmetry.space_group_name_H-M   'P 1'
#
loop_
_entity.id
_entity.type
_entity.pdbx_description
1 polymer ?
#
loop_
_entity_poly.entity_id
_entity_poly.type
_entity_poly.pdbx_seq_one_letter_code
_entity_poly.pdbx_strand_id
1 'polypeptide(L)'
;MNNIRRKALTWLTILCWFLAGSAGVQAAVNSALGGINGINNGTIINGDGTGRARFVLNSVQLGLVKEARDLAGTVLAPNADVASGQEIYFVLYVDNITDVVAYRLTIEDAIDEAQFTYIPDSLETTTVASGSDDVARWAGVWTTLSDALGSPDDEASVLDTGGAAGPDNLTVGEVAGQVNQPLQIPAQTQWAIRFRVRVN
;
A
#
# COMPACT_ATOMS: atom_id res chain seq x y z
N MET A 1 -12.62 -18.50 -85.13
CA MET A 1 -11.94 -18.96 -83.90
C MET A 1 -11.73 -17.77 -82.96
N ASN A 2 -12.81 -17.33 -82.32
CA ASN A 2 -12.99 -15.94 -81.86
C ASN A 2 -13.34 -15.80 -80.37
N ASN A 3 -12.99 -16.75 -79.48
CA ASN A 3 -13.47 -16.68 -78.09
C ASN A 3 -12.45 -17.02 -76.98
N ILE A 4 -11.19 -17.30 -77.32
CA ILE A 4 -10.21 -17.76 -76.31
C ILE A 4 -9.22 -16.65 -75.94
N ARG A 5 -8.86 -15.75 -76.87
CA ARG A 5 -7.83 -14.72 -76.62
C ARG A 5 -8.30 -13.48 -75.85
N ARG A 6 -9.61 -13.22 -75.76
CA ARG A 6 -10.15 -12.15 -74.91
C ARG A 6 -10.39 -12.56 -73.46
N LYS A 7 -10.38 -13.87 -73.14
CA LYS A 7 -10.50 -14.35 -71.76
C LYS A 7 -9.15 -14.29 -71.04
N ALA A 8 -8.06 -14.67 -71.70
CA ALA A 8 -6.75 -14.75 -71.06
C ALA A 8 -6.24 -13.41 -70.48
N LEU A 9 -6.60 -12.26 -71.06
CA LEU A 9 -6.06 -10.97 -70.63
C LEU A 9 -6.85 -10.34 -69.46
N THR A 10 -8.15 -10.63 -69.33
CA THR A 10 -8.96 -10.21 -68.17
C THR A 10 -8.66 -11.05 -66.92
N TRP A 11 -8.21 -12.29 -67.09
CA TRP A 11 -7.76 -13.13 -65.98
C TRP A 11 -6.38 -12.70 -65.43
N LEU A 12 -5.54 -12.05 -66.23
CA LEU A 12 -4.20 -11.66 -65.79
C LEU A 12 -4.17 -10.36 -64.96
N THR A 13 -5.12 -9.44 -65.16
CA THR A 13 -5.27 -8.26 -64.29
C THR A 13 -6.00 -8.56 -62.98
N ILE A 14 -6.86 -9.59 -62.94
CA ILE A 14 -7.49 -10.08 -61.71
C ILE A 14 -6.48 -10.86 -60.85
N LEU A 15 -5.52 -11.56 -61.46
CA LEU A 15 -4.49 -12.30 -60.73
C LEU A 15 -3.45 -11.37 -60.06
N CYS A 16 -3.17 -10.19 -60.64
CA CYS A 16 -2.25 -9.21 -60.03
C CYS A 16 -2.88 -8.41 -58.87
N TRP A 17 -4.20 -8.39 -58.71
CA TRP A 17 -4.85 -7.88 -57.49
C TRP A 17 -4.89 -8.91 -56.35
N PHE A 18 -4.78 -10.21 -56.65
CA PHE A 18 -4.63 -11.26 -55.64
C PHE A 18 -3.19 -11.46 -55.15
N LEU A 19 -2.20 -10.91 -55.86
CA LEU A 19 -0.79 -10.91 -55.44
C LEU A 19 -0.39 -9.62 -54.70
N ALA A 20 -1.32 -8.68 -54.49
CA ALA A 20 -1.17 -7.52 -53.61
C ALA A 20 -1.91 -7.71 -52.26
N GLY A 21 -2.11 -8.97 -51.86
CA GLY A 21 -2.63 -9.33 -50.54
C GLY A 21 -1.59 -9.08 -49.46
N SER A 22 -1.71 -7.91 -48.82
CA SER A 22 -1.23 -7.51 -47.49
C SER A 22 0.10 -8.12 -47.03
N ALA A 23 1.10 -7.27 -46.78
CA ALA A 23 2.06 -7.56 -45.71
C ALA A 23 1.24 -8.01 -44.49
N GLY A 24 1.34 -9.30 -44.15
CA GLY A 24 0.54 -9.89 -43.10
C GLY A 24 0.87 -9.17 -41.80
N VAL A 25 -0.01 -8.28 -41.37
CA VAL A 25 0.01 -7.79 -40.00
C VAL A 25 -0.39 -9.01 -39.16
N GLN A 26 0.59 -9.65 -38.55
CA GLN A 26 0.34 -10.72 -37.60
C GLN A 26 -0.41 -10.10 -36.40
N ALA A 27 -1.61 -10.59 -36.12
CA ALA A 27 -2.43 -10.12 -35.00
C ALA A 27 -1.80 -10.39 -33.61
N ALA A 28 -0.70 -11.16 -33.55
CA ALA A 28 -0.18 -11.76 -32.33
C ALA A 28 1.15 -11.18 -31.84
N VAL A 29 1.41 -9.90 -32.09
CA VAL A 29 2.36 -9.14 -31.25
C VAL A 29 1.65 -7.91 -30.72
N ASN A 30 0.71 -8.15 -29.80
CA ASN A 30 0.09 -7.10 -29.00
C ASN A 30 0.42 -7.38 -27.53
N SER A 31 1.26 -6.55 -26.93
CA SER A 31 1.43 -6.50 -25.48
C SER A 31 0.63 -5.32 -24.94
N ALA A 32 -0.37 -5.63 -24.11
CA ALA A 32 -1.06 -4.63 -23.32
C ALA A 32 -0.35 -4.48 -21.97
N LEU A 33 0.06 -3.26 -21.64
CA LEU A 33 0.50 -2.88 -20.30
C LEU A 33 -0.67 -2.19 -19.60
N GLY A 34 -1.08 -2.73 -18.46
CA GLY A 34 -2.06 -2.11 -17.57
C GLY A 34 -1.41 -1.80 -16.23
N GLY A 35 -1.72 -0.63 -15.68
CA GLY A 35 -1.29 -0.21 -14.34
C GLY A 35 -2.40 0.55 -13.63
N ILE A 36 -2.46 0.42 -12.30
CA ILE A 36 -3.30 1.22 -11.42
C ILE A 36 -2.40 1.72 -10.29
N ASN A 37 -2.47 3.02 -10.00
CA ASN A 37 -1.68 3.70 -8.95
C ASN A 37 -0.15 3.61 -9.11
N GLY A 38 0.35 3.67 -10.35
CA GLY A 38 1.79 3.80 -10.62
C GLY A 38 2.59 2.50 -10.77
N ILE A 39 1.96 1.33 -10.71
CA ILE A 39 2.63 0.03 -10.93
C ILE A 39 2.38 -0.45 -12.36
N ASN A 40 3.42 -0.45 -13.19
CA ASN A 40 3.34 -0.73 -14.64
C ASN A 40 3.95 -2.08 -15.07
N ASN A 41 4.00 -3.09 -14.20
CA ASN A 41 4.74 -4.33 -14.51
C ASN A 41 4.01 -5.64 -14.13
N GLY A 42 2.74 -5.76 -14.50
CA GLY A 42 2.04 -7.06 -14.50
C GLY A 42 2.34 -7.84 -15.79
N THR A 43 2.99 -8.99 -15.70
CA THR A 43 3.25 -9.85 -16.87
C THR A 43 2.03 -10.74 -17.16
N ILE A 44 1.38 -10.52 -18.30
CA ILE A 44 0.35 -11.42 -18.84
C ILE A 44 1.05 -12.58 -19.56
N ILE A 45 0.85 -13.83 -19.12
CA ILE A 45 1.45 -15.02 -19.76
C ILE A 45 0.34 -15.85 -20.44
N ASN A 46 0.59 -16.34 -21.66
CA ASN A 46 -0.26 -17.26 -22.45
C ASN A 46 -1.58 -16.70 -23.05
N GLY A 47 -1.64 -15.42 -23.44
CA GLY A 47 -2.80 -14.87 -24.17
C GLY A 47 -2.66 -15.03 -25.69
N ASP A 48 -3.12 -16.14 -26.26
CA ASP A 48 -3.13 -16.36 -27.73
C ASP A 48 -4.48 -16.05 -28.39
N GLY A 49 -5.44 -15.53 -27.62
CA GLY A 49 -6.78 -15.19 -28.09
C GLY A 49 -7.76 -16.37 -28.18
N THR A 50 -7.37 -17.58 -27.77
CA THR A 50 -8.25 -18.77 -27.82
C THR A 50 -8.69 -19.28 -26.43
N GLY A 51 -8.27 -18.62 -25.35
CA GLY A 51 -8.64 -18.93 -23.95
C GLY A 51 -8.60 -17.71 -23.00
N ARG A 52 -8.94 -17.91 -21.72
CA ARG A 52 -8.89 -16.84 -20.68
C ARG A 52 -7.45 -16.57 -20.26
N ALA A 53 -6.97 -15.33 -20.43
CA ALA A 53 -5.72 -14.87 -19.84
C ALA A 53 -5.85 -14.82 -18.30
N ARG A 54 -4.98 -15.52 -17.58
CA ARG A 54 -4.94 -15.48 -16.11
C ARG A 54 -4.03 -14.32 -15.69
N PHE A 55 -4.61 -13.33 -15.02
CA PHE A 55 -3.84 -12.37 -14.24
C PHE A 55 -3.75 -12.90 -12.78
N VAL A 56 -2.63 -12.68 -12.10
CA VAL A 56 -2.53 -12.89 -10.64
C VAL A 56 -2.27 -11.52 -10.02
N LEU A 57 -3.28 -10.95 -9.37
CA LEU A 57 -3.10 -9.83 -8.46
C LEU A 57 -2.93 -10.45 -7.06
N ASN A 58 -1.75 -10.32 -6.47
CA ASN A 58 -1.60 -10.52 -5.04
C ASN A 58 -2.13 -9.27 -4.35
N SER A 59 -3.46 -9.15 -4.25
CA SER A 59 -4.06 -8.10 -3.43
C SER A 59 -3.86 -8.47 -1.96
N VAL A 60 -3.10 -7.65 -1.24
CA VAL A 60 -3.04 -7.74 0.22
C VAL A 60 -4.26 -7.00 0.76
N GLN A 61 -5.10 -7.69 1.54
CA GLN A 61 -6.18 -7.07 2.29
C GLN A 61 -5.63 -6.67 3.66
N LEU A 62 -5.72 -5.39 3.98
CA LEU A 62 -5.23 -4.82 5.23
C LEU A 62 -6.39 -4.22 6.03
N GLY A 63 -6.41 -4.46 7.33
CA GLY A 63 -7.25 -3.70 8.27
C GLY A 63 -6.41 -2.63 8.96
N LEU A 64 -6.73 -1.35 8.77
CA LEU A 64 -6.11 -0.24 9.51
C LEU A 64 -7.08 0.23 10.61
N VAL A 65 -6.59 0.33 11.84
CA VAL A 65 -7.36 0.84 12.99
C VAL A 65 -6.51 1.82 13.76
N LYS A 66 -7.09 2.96 14.16
CA LYS A 66 -6.55 3.86 15.16
C LYS A 66 -7.40 3.79 16.43
N GLU A 67 -6.77 3.62 17.57
CA GLU A 67 -7.41 3.51 18.88
C GLU A 67 -6.74 4.43 19.89
N ALA A 68 -7.49 4.83 20.92
CA ALA A 68 -6.97 5.50 22.10
C ALA A 68 -7.02 4.55 23.30
N ARG A 69 -5.99 4.59 24.16
CA ARG A 69 -5.90 3.74 25.36
C ARG A 69 -5.41 4.53 26.56
N ASP A 70 -5.81 4.12 27.76
CA ASP A 70 -5.17 4.61 28.98
C ASP A 70 -3.73 4.05 29.13
N LEU A 71 -2.99 4.53 30.13
CA LEU A 71 -1.62 4.04 30.38
C LEU A 71 -1.55 2.59 30.87
N ALA A 72 -2.66 2.01 31.31
CA ALA A 72 -2.72 0.58 31.64
C ALA A 72 -2.92 -0.29 30.38
N GLY A 73 -3.28 0.33 29.25
CA GLY A 73 -3.56 -0.35 27.99
C GLY A 73 -5.02 -0.64 27.72
N THR A 74 -5.94 -0.14 28.55
CA THR A 74 -7.37 -0.33 28.34
C THR A 74 -7.84 0.52 27.17
N VAL A 75 -8.61 -0.06 26.25
CA VAL A 75 -9.25 0.69 25.15
C VAL A 75 -10.21 1.73 25.72
N LEU A 76 -10.02 2.98 25.30
CA LEU A 76 -10.96 4.07 25.55
C LEU A 76 -12.05 3.99 24.49
N ALA A 77 -13.30 3.95 24.94
CA ALA A 77 -14.45 3.96 24.04
C ALA A 77 -14.50 5.27 23.24
N PRO A 78 -15.13 5.27 22.05
CA PRO A 78 -15.39 6.51 21.32
C PRO A 78 -16.11 7.54 22.20
N ASN A 79 -15.59 8.78 22.22
CA ASN A 79 -16.09 9.87 23.07
C ASN A 79 -15.97 9.64 24.58
N ALA A 80 -15.09 8.73 25.02
CA ALA A 80 -14.78 8.62 26.45
C ALA A 80 -14.22 9.94 26.99
N ASP A 81 -14.65 10.30 28.21
CA ASP A 81 -14.12 11.47 28.89
C ASP A 81 -12.67 11.22 29.29
N VAL A 82 -11.78 12.12 28.88
CA VAL A 82 -10.38 12.18 29.29
C VAL A 82 -10.10 13.54 29.92
N ALA A 83 -9.37 13.57 31.03
CA ALA A 83 -9.12 14.82 31.75
C ALA A 83 -7.97 15.61 31.10
N SER A 84 -8.06 16.94 31.11
CA SER A 84 -6.91 17.80 30.77
C SER A 84 -5.71 17.43 31.65
N GLY A 85 -4.54 17.35 31.03
CA GLY A 85 -3.28 16.90 31.64
C GLY A 85 -3.10 15.38 31.71
N GLN A 86 -4.11 14.58 31.40
CA GLN A 86 -3.99 13.11 31.36
C GLN A 86 -3.10 12.66 30.19
N GLU A 87 -2.24 11.66 30.42
CA GLU A 87 -1.54 10.97 29.34
C GLU A 87 -2.35 9.76 28.87
N ILE A 88 -2.39 9.56 27.55
CA ILE A 88 -3.01 8.41 26.90
C ILE A 88 -2.10 7.92 25.78
N TYR A 89 -2.31 6.69 25.34
CA TYR A 89 -1.71 6.17 24.11
C TYR A 89 -2.65 6.39 22.93
N PHE A 90 -2.08 6.83 21.80
CA PHE A 90 -2.64 6.53 20.50
C PHE A 90 -1.94 5.31 19.92
N VAL A 91 -2.70 4.41 19.31
CA VAL A 91 -2.20 3.18 18.72
C VAL A 91 -2.76 3.00 17.33
N LEU A 92 -1.90 2.71 16.37
CA LEU A 92 -2.28 2.31 15.02
C LEU A 92 -1.97 0.83 14.83
N TYR A 93 -2.92 0.09 14.25
CA TYR A 93 -2.79 -1.32 13.94
C TYR A 93 -2.97 -1.54 12.45
N VAL A 94 -2.15 -2.40 11.87
CA VAL A 94 -2.34 -2.92 10.52
C VAL A 94 -2.31 -4.44 10.56
N ASP A 95 -3.47 -5.05 10.31
CA ASP A 95 -3.59 -6.51 10.25
C ASP A 95 -3.45 -7.02 8.81
N ASN A 96 -2.44 -7.85 8.56
CA ASN A 96 -2.24 -8.54 7.30
C ASN A 96 -2.67 -10.01 7.44
N ILE A 97 -3.94 -10.24 7.15
CA ILE A 97 -4.59 -11.57 7.18
C ILE A 97 -4.23 -12.46 5.98
N THR A 98 -3.37 -11.98 5.08
CA THR A 98 -3.05 -12.67 3.83
C THR A 98 -1.77 -13.48 3.91
N ASP A 99 -1.59 -14.39 2.95
CA ASP A 99 -0.38 -15.21 2.82
C ASP A 99 0.76 -14.49 2.08
N VAL A 100 0.65 -13.17 1.88
CA VAL A 100 1.61 -12.36 1.15
C VAL A 100 2.05 -11.18 2.03
N VAL A 101 3.35 -10.84 1.98
CA VAL A 101 3.90 -9.68 2.67
C VAL A 101 3.31 -8.39 2.10
N ALA A 102 2.84 -7.51 2.98
CA ALA A 102 2.48 -6.14 2.63
C ALA A 102 3.76 -5.30 2.61
N TYR A 103 4.08 -4.64 1.50
CA TYR A 103 5.33 -3.90 1.33
C TYR A 103 5.06 -2.44 0.97
N ARG A 104 5.95 -1.53 1.40
CA ARG A 104 5.90 -0.09 1.09
C ARG A 104 4.58 0.55 1.50
N LEU A 105 4.14 0.24 2.71
CA LEU A 105 3.01 0.94 3.30
C LEU A 105 3.48 2.32 3.75
N THR A 106 2.62 3.30 3.58
CA THR A 106 2.80 4.64 4.11
C THR A 106 1.59 4.98 4.97
N ILE A 107 1.83 5.48 6.17
CA ILE A 107 0.78 5.95 7.09
C ILE A 107 1.16 7.34 7.57
N GLU A 108 0.21 8.25 7.57
CA GLU A 108 0.35 9.59 8.11
C GLU A 108 -0.78 9.81 9.11
N ASP A 109 -0.43 10.28 10.30
CA ASP A 109 -1.37 10.56 11.38
C ASP A 109 -1.16 11.99 11.91
N ALA A 110 -2.11 12.85 11.58
CA ALA A 110 -2.14 14.22 12.07
C ALA A 110 -2.69 14.26 13.50
N ILE A 111 -1.91 14.81 14.42
CA ILE A 111 -2.27 15.01 15.81
C ILE A 111 -2.99 16.37 15.94
N ASP A 112 -4.19 16.38 16.51
CA ASP A 112 -4.90 17.64 16.78
C ASP A 112 -4.25 18.36 17.96
N GLU A 113 -3.33 19.26 17.66
CA GLU A 113 -2.58 20.04 18.64
C GLU A 113 -3.47 20.92 19.54
N ALA A 114 -4.71 21.20 19.15
CA ALA A 114 -5.63 21.92 20.02
C ALA A 114 -6.07 21.05 21.21
N GLN A 115 -6.08 19.73 21.04
CA GLN A 115 -6.57 18.77 22.03
C GLN A 115 -5.45 17.94 22.66
N PHE A 116 -4.36 17.70 21.95
CA PHE A 116 -3.31 16.78 22.35
C PHE A 116 -1.91 17.34 22.10
N THR A 117 -1.02 17.15 23.06
CA THR A 117 0.41 17.40 22.91
C THR A 117 1.15 16.06 22.81
N TYR A 118 1.95 15.84 21.78
CA TYR A 118 2.83 14.67 21.66
C TYR A 118 3.86 14.60 22.81
N ILE A 119 4.16 13.39 23.30
CA ILE A 119 5.19 13.15 24.31
C ILE A 119 6.45 12.57 23.64
N PRO A 120 7.60 13.28 23.70
CA PRO A 120 8.87 12.78 23.15
C PRO A 120 9.31 11.44 23.73
N ASP A 121 10.05 10.68 22.91
CA ASP A 121 10.64 9.38 23.22
C ASP A 121 9.59 8.34 23.66
N SER A 122 8.38 8.44 23.11
CA SER A 122 7.27 7.54 23.44
C SER A 122 6.88 6.58 22.32
N LEU A 123 7.54 6.69 21.16
CA LEU A 123 7.25 5.87 19.99
C LEU A 123 7.73 4.43 20.19
N GLU A 124 6.82 3.48 19.99
CA GLU A 124 7.11 2.06 20.14
C GLU A 124 6.35 1.24 19.09
N THR A 125 6.96 0.16 18.61
CA THR A 125 6.36 -0.77 17.64
C THR A 125 6.28 -2.19 18.18
N THR A 126 5.36 -2.98 17.63
CA THR A 126 5.29 -4.42 17.88
C THR A 126 4.73 -5.15 16.67
N THR A 127 4.95 -6.46 16.63
CA THR A 127 4.36 -7.35 15.63
C THR A 127 3.93 -8.63 16.31
N VAL A 128 2.67 -9.00 16.09
CA VAL A 128 2.05 -10.22 16.63
C VAL A 128 1.41 -11.03 15.51
N ALA A 129 0.85 -12.19 15.83
CA ALA A 129 0.12 -12.99 14.85
C ALA A 129 -1.13 -12.23 14.35
N SER A 130 -1.48 -12.42 13.08
CA SER A 130 -2.71 -11.87 12.54
C SER A 130 -3.94 -12.41 13.29
N GLY A 131 -4.96 -11.57 13.46
CA GLY A 131 -6.15 -11.91 14.25
C GLY A 131 -5.92 -12.05 15.76
N SER A 132 -4.77 -11.64 16.29
CA SER A 132 -4.55 -11.54 17.74
C SER A 132 -5.62 -10.68 18.41
N ASP A 133 -6.14 -11.17 19.53
CA ASP A 133 -7.10 -10.42 20.35
C ASP A 133 -6.44 -9.27 21.10
N ASP A 134 -7.25 -8.43 21.75
CA ASP A 134 -6.79 -7.23 22.44
C ASP A 134 -5.69 -7.50 23.47
N VAL A 135 -5.87 -8.57 24.24
CA VAL A 135 -4.96 -8.96 25.32
C VAL A 135 -3.63 -9.41 24.74
N ALA A 136 -3.65 -10.25 23.71
CA ALA A 136 -2.45 -10.73 23.05
C ALA A 136 -1.68 -9.60 22.35
N ARG A 137 -2.38 -8.65 21.70
CA ARG A 137 -1.77 -7.46 21.10
C ARG A 137 -1.03 -6.63 22.14
N TRP A 138 -1.69 -6.34 23.25
CA TRP A 138 -1.12 -5.44 24.26
C TRP A 138 0.03 -6.09 25.05
N ALA A 139 -0.06 -7.40 25.29
CA ALA A 139 0.98 -8.18 25.96
C ALA A 139 2.22 -8.45 25.07
N GLY A 140 2.18 -8.06 23.79
CA GLY A 140 3.33 -8.13 22.88
C GLY A 140 4.55 -7.36 23.42
N VAL A 141 5.73 -7.73 22.92
CA VAL A 141 6.96 -6.99 23.24
C VAL A 141 6.98 -5.72 22.38
N TRP A 142 6.97 -4.58 23.04
CA TRP A 142 7.08 -3.26 22.41
C TRP A 142 8.54 -2.87 22.34
N THR A 143 8.99 -2.52 21.14
CA THR A 143 10.35 -2.06 20.86
C THR A 143 10.31 -0.57 20.63
N THR A 144 11.12 0.17 21.38
CA THR A 144 11.25 1.63 21.23
C THR A 144 11.81 1.96 19.85
N LEU A 145 11.21 2.96 19.21
CA LEU A 145 11.69 3.56 17.98
C LEU A 145 12.24 4.96 18.27
N SER A 146 13.12 5.47 17.41
CA SER A 146 13.50 6.87 17.46
C SER A 146 12.37 7.77 16.96
N ASP A 147 12.17 8.88 17.66
CA ASP A 147 11.31 9.96 17.19
C ASP A 147 11.95 10.75 16.03
N ALA A 148 13.26 10.62 15.84
CA ALA A 148 14.05 11.47 14.97
C ALA A 148 13.84 11.18 13.48
N LEU A 149 13.68 12.25 12.70
CA LEU A 149 13.63 12.19 11.25
C LEU A 149 14.91 11.57 10.67
N GLY A 150 14.73 10.53 9.86
CA GLY A 150 15.82 9.90 9.13
C GLY A 150 16.82 9.14 9.98
N SER A 151 16.41 8.71 11.16
CA SER A 151 17.09 7.64 11.88
C SER A 151 17.16 6.39 10.97
N PRO A 152 18.35 5.84 10.70
CA PRO A 152 18.54 4.80 9.68
C PRO A 152 17.84 3.48 10.00
N ASP A 153 17.41 3.27 11.25
CA ASP A 153 16.88 2.00 11.74
C ASP A 153 15.36 2.04 12.02
N ASP A 154 14.68 3.16 11.81
CA ASP A 154 13.28 3.34 12.22
C ASP A 154 12.31 3.36 11.03
N GLU A 155 11.19 2.65 11.20
CA GLU A 155 10.07 2.59 10.25
C GLU A 155 9.11 3.78 10.38
N ALA A 156 9.28 4.61 11.41
CA ALA A 156 8.40 5.73 11.72
C ALA A 156 9.18 6.90 12.32
N SER A 157 8.63 8.10 12.21
CA SER A 157 9.16 9.30 12.87
C SER A 157 8.06 10.34 13.09
N VAL A 158 8.35 11.31 13.97
CA VAL A 158 7.43 12.41 14.26
C VAL A 158 8.03 13.74 13.80
N LEU A 159 7.20 14.56 13.17
CA LEU A 159 7.55 15.88 12.66
C LEU A 159 6.70 16.94 13.36
N ASP A 160 7.28 18.10 13.59
CA ASP A 160 6.58 19.35 13.83
C ASP A 160 6.45 20.08 12.48
N THR A 161 5.23 20.15 11.94
CA THR A 161 4.93 20.84 10.68
C THR A 161 4.68 22.34 10.86
N GLY A 162 4.74 22.83 12.09
CA GLY A 162 4.58 24.21 12.51
C GLY A 162 3.14 24.51 12.95
N GLY A 163 2.98 25.25 14.06
CA GLY A 163 1.67 25.53 14.61
C GLY A 163 1.74 25.85 16.09
N ALA A 164 1.10 25.01 16.91
CA ALA A 164 1.37 24.99 18.34
C ALA A 164 2.77 24.40 18.60
N ALA A 165 3.20 24.37 19.87
CA ALA A 165 4.53 23.89 20.19
C ALA A 165 4.52 22.36 20.34
N GLY A 166 5.15 21.65 19.40
CA GLY A 166 5.42 20.21 19.50
C GLY A 166 5.26 19.47 18.17
N PRO A 167 5.66 18.18 18.11
CA PRO A 167 5.36 17.35 16.96
C PRO A 167 3.86 17.14 16.77
N ASP A 168 3.39 17.25 15.53
CA ASP A 168 1.97 17.25 15.15
C ASP A 168 1.67 16.22 14.05
N ASN A 169 2.68 15.54 13.51
CA ASN A 169 2.51 14.58 12.44
C ASN A 169 3.40 13.34 12.66
N LEU A 170 2.78 12.19 12.91
CA LEU A 170 3.47 10.89 12.86
C LEU A 170 3.42 10.37 11.43
N THR A 171 4.57 9.95 10.90
CA THR A 171 4.60 9.21 9.64
C THR A 171 5.26 7.85 9.82
N VAL A 172 4.83 6.90 8.99
CA VAL A 172 5.34 5.53 8.95
C VAL A 172 5.58 5.13 7.50
N GLY A 173 6.68 4.43 7.26
CA GLY A 173 7.11 4.00 5.94
C GLY A 173 7.74 5.13 5.13
N GLU A 174 8.15 4.80 3.90
CA GLU A 174 8.91 5.68 3.02
C GLU A 174 8.04 6.87 2.55
N VAL A 175 8.09 7.99 3.29
CA VAL A 175 7.35 9.22 3.00
C VAL A 175 8.31 10.26 2.39
N ALA A 176 7.88 10.92 1.30
CA ALA A 176 8.72 11.93 0.66
C ALA A 176 9.07 13.08 1.63
N GLY A 177 10.36 13.32 1.85
CA GLY A 177 10.86 14.33 2.79
C GLY A 177 11.19 13.79 4.19
N GLN A 178 10.91 12.52 4.48
CA GLN A 178 11.30 11.84 5.71
C GLN A 178 12.02 10.53 5.37
N VAL A 179 13.19 10.27 5.97
CA VAL A 179 14.02 9.11 5.62
C VAL A 179 13.67 7.90 6.50
N ASN A 180 12.38 7.59 6.62
CA ASN A 180 11.92 6.38 7.29
C ASN A 180 12.19 5.17 6.40
N GLN A 181 12.46 4.02 7.01
CA GLN A 181 12.58 2.76 6.28
C GLN A 181 11.22 2.33 5.71
N PRO A 182 11.18 1.65 4.55
CA PRO A 182 9.93 1.12 4.01
C PRO A 182 9.27 0.13 5.00
N LEU A 183 8.03 0.40 5.37
CA LEU A 183 7.27 -0.53 6.23
C LEU A 183 6.97 -1.82 5.46
N GLN A 184 7.29 -2.95 6.08
CA GLN A 184 6.93 -4.28 5.63
C GLN A 184 6.16 -5.00 6.73
N ILE A 185 4.98 -5.50 6.40
CA ILE A 185 4.16 -6.29 7.31
C ILE A 185 4.15 -7.72 6.79
N PRO A 186 4.80 -8.67 7.48
CA PRO A 186 4.81 -10.06 7.08
C PRO A 186 3.40 -10.63 6.87
N ALA A 187 3.32 -11.69 6.07
CA ALA A 187 2.09 -12.46 5.90
C ALA A 187 1.61 -13.00 7.26
N GLN A 188 0.30 -13.04 7.47
CA GLN A 188 -0.32 -13.57 8.69
C GLN A 188 0.20 -12.92 9.98
N THR A 189 0.53 -11.62 9.92
CA THR A 189 0.92 -10.83 11.10
C THR A 189 0.09 -9.57 11.21
N GLN A 190 0.00 -9.08 12.44
CA GLN A 190 -0.50 -7.76 12.74
C GLN A 190 0.63 -6.91 13.26
N TRP A 191 0.88 -5.80 12.59
CA TRP A 191 1.84 -4.78 12.98
C TRP A 191 1.12 -3.68 13.76
N ALA A 192 1.79 -3.09 14.75
CA ALA A 192 1.24 -1.97 15.49
C ALA A 192 2.32 -0.99 15.92
N ILE A 193 1.95 0.29 15.96
CA ILE A 193 2.77 1.36 16.52
C ILE A 193 1.96 2.14 17.54
N ARG A 194 2.58 2.57 18.62
CA ARG A 194 1.98 3.43 19.64
C ARG A 194 2.88 4.58 20.00
N PHE A 195 2.26 5.64 20.49
CA PHE A 195 2.94 6.79 21.07
C PHE A 195 2.03 7.43 22.12
N ARG A 196 2.63 8.19 23.04
CA ARG A 196 1.89 8.89 24.08
C ARG A 196 1.59 10.32 23.67
N VAL A 197 0.41 10.75 24.09
CA VAL A 197 0.00 12.16 24.03
C VAL A 197 -0.54 12.58 25.38
N ARG A 198 -0.42 13.87 25.68
CA ARG A 198 -1.04 14.51 26.83
C ARG A 198 -2.25 15.32 26.37
N VAL A 199 -3.39 15.14 27.02
CA VAL A 199 -4.60 15.94 26.79
C VAL A 199 -4.36 17.37 27.25
N ASN A 200 -4.70 18.35 26.42
CA ASN A 200 -4.55 19.78 26.73
C ASN A 200 -5.60 20.27 27.73
#